data_AF-A0A0E3M7Y8-F1
#
_entry.id   AF-A0A0E3M7Y8-F1
#
_cell.length_a   1.000
_cell.length_b   1.000
_cell.length_c   1.000
_cell.angle_alpha   90.00
_cell.angle_beta   90.00
_cell.angle_gamma   90.00
#
_symmetry.space_group_name_H-M   'P 1'
#
loop_
_entity.id
_entity.type
_entity.pdbx_description
1 polymer ?
#
loop_
_entity_poly.entity_id
_entity_poly.type
_entity_poly.pdbx_seq_one_letter_code
_entity_poly.pdbx_strand_id
1 'polypeptide(L)'
;MDNLNYIMLKEEASRCLLCYEAPCSSSCPVGKNPASIIMSLRMDNYKGAALKAEKAVKELGHCGEVCDNKMYCQRNCIRGKIDRPIKIRIVQEDLCLINDVVKGIL
;
A
#
# COMPACT_ATOMS: atom_id res chain seq x y z
N MET A 1 14.75 6.45 -3.31
CA MET A 1 13.93 5.56 -4.17
C MET A 1 14.60 5.48 -5.52
N ASP A 2 15.00 4.29 -5.95
CA ASP A 2 15.55 4.09 -7.29
C ASP A 2 14.43 3.98 -8.34
N ASN A 3 14.80 3.98 -9.62
CA ASN A 3 13.84 3.92 -10.71
C ASN A 3 13.03 2.60 -10.71
N LEU A 4 13.61 1.52 -10.18
CA LEU A 4 12.98 0.20 -10.17
C LEU A 4 11.77 0.16 -9.23
N ASN A 5 11.90 0.71 -8.01
CA ASN A 5 10.81 0.76 -7.04
C ASN A 5 9.66 1.65 -7.53
N TYR A 6 9.99 2.76 -8.20
CA TYR A 6 8.97 3.65 -8.77
C TYR A 6 8.13 2.97 -9.86
N ILE A 7 8.79 2.24 -10.78
CA ILE A 7 8.11 1.48 -11.84
C ILE A 7 7.20 0.42 -11.23
N MET A 8 7.67 -0.29 -10.20
CA MET A 8 6.87 -1.31 -9.51
C MET A 8 5.63 -0.71 -8.83
N LEU A 9 5.76 0.42 -8.12
CA LEU A 9 4.62 1.10 -7.50
C LEU A 9 3.56 1.48 -8.54
N LYS A 10 3.98 2.00 -9.69
CA LYS A 10 3.10 2.31 -10.81
C LYS A 10 2.41 1.06 -11.35
N GLU A 11 3.15 -0.01 -11.57
CA GLU A 11 2.61 -1.27 -12.07
C GLU A 11 1.54 -1.83 -11.12
N GLU A 12 1.86 -1.98 -9.83
CA GLU A 12 0.92 -2.50 -8.83
C GLU A 12 -0.31 -1.59 -8.67
N ALA A 13 -0.12 -0.28 -8.59
CA ALA A 13 -1.25 0.65 -8.53
C ALA A 13 -2.13 0.54 -9.77
N SER A 14 -1.53 0.39 -10.96
CA SER A 14 -2.27 0.28 -12.21
C SER A 14 -3.09 -1.00 -12.36
N ARG A 15 -2.68 -2.06 -11.66
CA ARG A 15 -3.38 -3.34 -11.60
C ARG A 15 -4.54 -3.33 -10.60
N CYS A 16 -4.57 -2.37 -9.67
CA CYS A 16 -5.61 -2.29 -8.65
C CYS A 16 -6.99 -2.06 -9.30
N LEU A 17 -7.99 -2.81 -8.85
CA LEU A 17 -9.36 -2.77 -9.37
C LEU A 17 -10.22 -1.65 -8.75
N LEU A 18 -9.68 -0.89 -7.79
CA LEU A 18 -10.41 0.15 -7.05
C LEU A 18 -11.77 -0.33 -6.53
N CYS A 19 -11.78 -1.48 -5.86
CA CYS A 19 -12.99 -2.10 -5.34
C CYS A 19 -13.79 -1.13 -4.46
N TYR A 20 -15.09 -1.02 -4.70
CA TYR A 20 -16.00 -0.24 -3.85
C TYR A 20 -16.04 -0.81 -2.42
N GLU A 21 -16.39 -2.09 -2.30
CA GLU A 21 -16.16 -2.87 -1.08
C GLU A 21 -14.76 -3.46 -1.16
N ALA A 22 -13.81 -2.82 -0.50
CA ALA A 22 -12.40 -3.20 -0.59
C ALA A 22 -12.04 -4.28 0.45
N PRO A 23 -11.97 -5.58 0.08
CA PRO A 23 -11.65 -6.64 1.03
C PRO A 23 -10.22 -6.54 1.57
N CYS A 24 -9.31 -5.88 0.85
CA CYS A 24 -7.98 -5.61 1.36
C CYS A 24 -7.98 -4.67 2.58
N SER A 25 -8.95 -3.75 2.68
CA SER A 25 -9.10 -2.86 3.83
C SER A 25 -9.88 -3.54 4.96
N SER A 26 -10.98 -4.25 4.66
CA SER A 26 -11.77 -4.92 5.70
C SER A 26 -11.05 -6.11 6.36
N SER A 27 -10.06 -6.71 5.70
CA SER A 27 -9.28 -7.84 6.24
C SER A 27 -8.01 -7.42 7.01
N CYS A 28 -7.70 -6.13 7.13
CA CYS A 28 -6.56 -5.71 7.94
C CYS A 28 -6.89 -5.85 9.44
N PRO A 29 -6.11 -6.63 10.23
CA PRO A 29 -6.45 -6.91 11.63
C PRO A 29 -6.39 -5.68 12.54
N VAL A 30 -5.67 -4.64 12.13
CA VAL A 30 -5.54 -3.37 12.86
C VAL A 30 -6.23 -2.20 12.15
N GLY A 31 -7.04 -2.48 11.12
CA GLY A 31 -7.85 -1.44 10.47
C GLY A 31 -7.09 -0.46 9.57
N LYS A 32 -5.88 -0.80 9.08
CA LYS A 32 -5.23 0.00 8.02
C LYS A 32 -6.12 -0.01 6.77
N ASN A 33 -6.02 1.06 5.97
CA ASN A 33 -6.78 1.23 4.73
C ASN A 33 -5.89 1.17 3.47
N PRO A 34 -5.41 -0.03 3.06
CA PRO A 34 -4.66 -0.23 1.81
C PRO A 34 -5.35 0.34 0.57
N ALA A 35 -6.68 0.22 0.47
CA ALA A 35 -7.42 0.72 -0.69
C ALA A 35 -7.24 2.22 -0.88
N SER A 36 -7.37 3.00 0.18
CA SER A 36 -7.18 4.46 0.14
C SER A 36 -5.74 4.87 -0.18
N ILE A 37 -4.74 4.10 0.27
CA ILE A 37 -3.32 4.34 -0.04
C ILE A 37 -3.04 4.06 -1.52
N ILE A 38 -3.46 2.89 -2.02
CA ILE A 38 -3.23 2.49 -3.41
C ILE A 38 -4.05 3.34 -4.38
N MET A 39 -5.24 3.78 -3.99
CA MET A 39 -6.02 4.75 -4.77
C MET A 39 -5.27 6.06 -4.96
N SER A 40 -4.59 6.57 -3.93
CA SER A 40 -3.75 7.76 -4.07
C SER A 40 -2.62 7.53 -5.09
N LEU A 41 -1.96 6.38 -5.08
CA LEU A 41 -0.97 6.03 -6.12
C LEU A 41 -1.59 5.94 -7.52
N ARG A 42 -2.78 5.33 -7.64
CA ARG A 42 -3.50 5.16 -8.92
C ARG A 42 -3.90 6.49 -9.55
N MET A 43 -4.03 7.54 -8.74
CA MET A 43 -4.32 8.93 -9.16
C MET A 43 -3.05 9.79 -9.23
N ASP A 44 -1.87 9.18 -9.31
CA ASP A 44 -0.56 9.84 -9.32
C ASP A 44 -0.30 10.81 -8.15
N ASN A 45 -1.02 10.63 -7.03
CA ASN A 45 -0.84 11.38 -5.79
C ASN A 45 0.13 10.64 -4.85
N TYR A 46 1.40 10.57 -5.25
CA TYR A 46 2.46 9.89 -4.48
C TYR A 46 2.66 10.51 -3.09
N LYS A 47 2.63 11.84 -2.98
CA LYS A 47 2.74 12.54 -1.70
C LYS A 47 1.60 12.16 -0.74
N GLY A 48 0.37 12.16 -1.23
CA GLY A 48 -0.80 11.75 -0.43
C GLY A 48 -0.76 10.28 -0.05
N ALA A 49 -0.27 9.41 -0.94
CA ALA A 49 -0.08 7.99 -0.64
C ALA A 49 0.98 7.78 0.46
N ALA A 50 2.13 8.47 0.37
CA ALA A 50 3.20 8.40 1.35
C ALA A 50 2.75 8.93 2.73
N LEU A 51 2.03 10.06 2.78
CA LEU A 51 1.48 10.59 4.04
C LEU A 51 0.48 9.64 4.69
N LYS A 52 -0.39 9.00 3.90
CA LYS A 52 -1.32 7.98 4.43
C LYS A 52 -0.60 6.75 4.95
N ALA A 53 0.44 6.28 4.25
CA ALA A 53 1.26 5.16 4.67
C ALA A 53 2.00 5.49 5.99
N GLU A 54 2.64 6.65 6.08
CA GLU A 54 3.33 7.11 7.28
C GLU A 54 2.36 7.24 8.47
N LYS A 55 1.19 7.84 8.26
CA LYS A 55 0.16 7.94 9.30
C LYS A 55 -0.24 6.56 9.81
N ALA A 56 -0.48 5.61 8.90
CA ALA A 56 -0.79 4.24 9.26
C ALA A 56 0.34 3.55 10.04
N VAL A 57 1.61 3.89 9.78
CA VAL A 57 2.74 3.40 10.59
C VAL A 57 2.72 4.00 11.99
N LYS A 58 2.59 5.32 12.12
CA LYS A 58 2.58 6.01 13.42
C LYS A 58 1.45 5.54 14.32
N GLU A 59 0.28 5.26 13.75
CA GLU A 59 -0.91 4.89 14.51
C GLU A 59 -1.01 3.37 14.75
N LEU A 60 -0.54 2.54 13.81
CA LEU A 60 -0.86 1.10 13.76
C LEU A 60 0.37 0.20 13.51
N GLY A 61 1.59 0.73 13.65
CA GLY A 61 2.86 0.01 13.46
C GLY A 61 3.23 -0.25 12.00
N HIS A 62 4.35 -0.92 11.72
CA HIS A 62 4.73 -1.22 10.33
C HIS A 62 3.84 -2.30 9.71
N CYS A 63 3.78 -2.36 8.38
CA CYS A 63 3.05 -3.43 7.71
C CYS A 63 3.78 -4.78 7.92
N GLY A 64 3.04 -5.87 8.06
CA GLY A 64 3.62 -7.21 8.28
C GLY A 64 3.75 -7.60 9.76
N GLU A 65 4.13 -6.68 10.66
CA GLU A 65 4.40 -6.96 12.08
C GLU A 65 3.20 -7.63 12.78
N VAL A 66 2.06 -6.95 12.84
CA VAL A 66 0.83 -7.49 13.45
C VAL A 66 0.17 -8.59 12.62
N CYS A 67 0.59 -8.73 11.36
CA CYS A 67 0.01 -9.70 10.45
C CYS A 67 0.55 -11.11 10.68
N ASP A 68 1.64 -11.26 11.45
CA ASP A 68 2.36 -12.53 11.65
C ASP A 68 2.71 -13.17 10.29
N ASN A 69 3.14 -12.34 9.34
CA ASN A 69 3.40 -12.70 7.93
C ASN A 69 2.24 -13.39 7.18
N LYS A 70 1.02 -13.39 7.71
CA LYS A 70 -0.16 -14.01 7.06
C LYS A 70 -0.70 -13.22 5.87
N MET A 71 -0.30 -11.96 5.73
CA MET A 71 -0.67 -11.04 4.64
C MET A 71 -2.18 -11.01 4.31
N TYR A 72 -3.04 -10.85 5.33
CA TYR A 72 -4.50 -10.92 5.18
C TYR A 72 -5.05 -10.03 4.06
N CYS A 73 -4.59 -8.79 3.97
CA CYS A 73 -5.03 -7.84 2.94
C CYS A 73 -4.68 -8.30 1.52
N GLN A 74 -3.51 -8.89 1.31
CA GLN A 74 -3.10 -9.42 0.00
C GLN A 74 -3.86 -10.69 -0.34
N ARG A 75 -4.01 -11.61 0.62
CA ARG A 75 -4.73 -12.88 0.42
C ARG A 75 -6.19 -12.66 0.04
N ASN A 76 -6.82 -11.62 0.58
CA ASN A 76 -8.22 -11.28 0.28
C ASN A 76 -8.39 -10.34 -0.93
N CYS A 77 -7.32 -9.96 -1.62
CA CYS A 77 -7.41 -9.08 -2.79
C CYS A 77 -8.15 -9.77 -3.95
N ILE A 78 -9.26 -9.20 -4.43
CA ILE A 78 -10.09 -9.77 -5.52
C ILE A 78 -9.31 -9.97 -6.81
N ARG A 79 -8.31 -9.11 -7.09
CA ARG A 79 -7.43 -9.26 -8.25
C ARG A 79 -6.72 -10.62 -8.29
N GLY A 80 -6.48 -11.24 -7.14
CA GLY A 80 -5.94 -12.61 -7.05
C GLY A 80 -6.83 -13.69 -7.68
N LYS A 81 -8.10 -13.41 -7.93
CA LYS A 81 -9.01 -14.30 -8.69
C LYS A 81 -8.88 -14.16 -10.22
N ILE A 82 -8.19 -13.12 -10.69
CA ILE A 82 -7.96 -12.86 -12.12
C ILE A 82 -6.56 -13.33 -12.49
N ASP A 83 -5.54 -12.89 -11.75
CA ASP A 83 -4.15 -13.29 -11.98
C ASP A 83 -3.38 -13.47 -10.66
N ARG A 84 -2.96 -12.37 -10.02
CA ARG A 84 -2.25 -12.36 -8.75
C ARG A 84 -2.70 -11.17 -7.92
N PRO A 85 -2.71 -11.28 -6.58
CA PRO A 85 -3.06 -10.16 -5.72
C PRO A 85 -2.09 -8.99 -5.91
N ILE A 86 -2.55 -7.79 -5.54
CA ILE A 86 -1.68 -6.62 -5.43
C ILE A 86 -0.66 -6.87 -4.31
N LYS A 87 0.60 -6.50 -4.55
CA LYS A 87 1.69 -6.59 -3.56
C LYS A 87 1.59 -5.48 -2.50
N ILE A 88 0.48 -5.45 -1.76
CA ILE A 88 0.12 -4.39 -0.79
C ILE A 88 1.24 -4.10 0.23
N ARG A 89 1.90 -5.14 0.77
CA ARG A 89 2.99 -4.97 1.74
C ARG A 89 4.13 -4.17 1.12
N ILE A 90 4.60 -4.60 -0.06
CA ILE A 90 5.71 -3.94 -0.77
C ILE A 90 5.33 -2.51 -1.12
N VAL A 91 4.11 -2.29 -1.62
CA VAL A 91 3.61 -0.93 -1.91
C VAL A 91 3.66 -0.03 -0.67
N GLN A 92 3.23 -0.52 0.49
CA GLN A 92 3.25 0.27 1.72
C GLN A 92 4.66 0.50 2.27
N GLU A 93 5.53 -0.52 2.22
CA GLU A 93 6.93 -0.40 2.64
C GLU A 93 7.69 0.61 1.78
N ASP A 94 7.57 0.51 0.45
CA ASP A 94 8.23 1.44 -0.48
C ASP A 94 7.72 2.88 -0.33
N LEU A 95 6.42 3.06 -0.08
CA LEU A 95 5.85 4.37 0.21
C LEU A 95 6.42 5.02 1.49
N CYS A 96 6.77 4.22 2.51
CA CYS A 96 7.40 4.74 3.72
C CYS A 96 8.79 5.30 3.40
N LEU A 97 9.55 4.61 2.53
CA LEU A 97 10.87 5.04 2.08
C LEU A 97 10.83 6.33 1.24
N ILE A 98 9.73 6.63 0.56
CA ILE A 98 9.57 7.91 -0.18
C ILE A 98 9.59 9.09 0.78
N ASN A 99 8.92 8.97 1.93
CA ASN A 99 8.75 10.11 2.82
C ASN A 99 10.04 10.44 3.60
N ASP A 100 10.90 9.46 3.83
CA ASP A 100 12.25 9.72 4.36
C ASP A 100 13.09 10.58 3.41
N VAL A 101 12.87 10.46 2.09
CA VAL A 101 13.48 11.35 1.08
C VAL A 101 12.84 12.74 1.11
N VAL A 102 11.52 12.84 1.28
CA VAL A 102 10.80 14.14 1.34
C VAL A 102 11.14 14.92 2.61
N LYS A 103 11.34 14.25 3.74
CA LYS A 103 11.80 14.87 5.00
C LYS A 103 13.27 15.31 4.96
N GLY A 104 14.11 14.72 4.11
CA GLY A 104 15.51 15.14 3.94
C GLY A 104 15.70 16.35 3.02
N ILE A 105 14.64 16.85 2.38
CA ILE A 105 14.64 17.99 1.45
C ILE A 105 14.00 19.25 2.09
N LEU A 106 13.46 19.14 3.32
CA LEU A 106 12.97 20.26 4.13
C LEU A 106 13.81 20.41 5.40
#